data_AF-A0A9P9A8S6-F1
#
_entry.id   AF-A0A9P9A8S6-F1
#
_cell.length_a   1.000
_cell.length_b   1.000
_cell.length_c   1.000
_cell.angle_alpha   90.00
_cell.angle_beta   90.00
_cell.angle_gamma   90.00
#
_symmetry.space_group_name_H-M   'P 1'
#
loop_
_entity.id
_entity.type
_entity.pdbx_description
1 polymer ?
#
loop_
_entity_poly.entity_id
_entity_poly.type
_entity_poly.pdbx_seq_one_letter_code
_entity_poly.pdbx_strand_id
1 'polypeptide(L)'
;MKATQALFKRSVWKGPHIVPLPIVRPQPGKKMPAIKTQARAAVILPNFVGLRFQVYNGKVYNDFTVTEQMVGHKLGEFSPTRKPFIWTKG
;
A
#
# COMPACT_ATOMS: atom_id res chain seq x y z
N MET A 1 -20.89 -3.77 -12.90
CA MET A 1 -19.48 -3.55 -12.45
C MET A 1 -19.02 -4.82 -11.75
N LYS A 2 -18.06 -5.56 -12.32
CA LYS A 2 -17.53 -6.78 -11.68
C LYS A 2 -16.74 -6.34 -10.44
N ALA A 3 -17.19 -6.72 -9.24
CA ALA A 3 -16.40 -6.55 -8.04
C ALA A 3 -15.05 -7.25 -8.27
N THR A 4 -13.98 -6.49 -8.14
CA THR A 4 -12.58 -6.94 -8.21
C THR A 4 -12.44 -8.32 -7.54
N GLN A 5 -12.24 -9.37 -8.34
CA GLN A 5 -12.00 -10.75 -7.91
C GLN A 5 -10.58 -10.95 -7.33
N ALA A 6 -9.99 -9.90 -6.77
CA ALA A 6 -8.79 -10.04 -5.96
C ALA A 6 -9.20 -10.56 -4.58
N LEU A 7 -8.46 -11.55 -4.12
CA LEU A 7 -8.64 -12.37 -2.92
C LEU A 7 -8.65 -11.52 -1.63
N PHE A 8 -9.69 -10.70 -1.42
CA PHE A 8 -9.84 -9.97 -0.19
C PHE A 8 -10.07 -10.96 0.94
N LYS A 9 -9.18 -10.99 1.93
CA LYS A 9 -9.34 -11.77 3.18
C LYS A 9 -10.63 -11.45 3.96
N ARG A 10 -11.35 -10.38 3.58
CA ARG A 10 -12.59 -9.92 4.22
C ARG A 10 -13.76 -10.14 3.26
N SER A 11 -14.90 -10.55 3.80
CA SER A 11 -16.13 -10.71 3.03
C SER A 11 -16.55 -9.40 2.35
N VAL A 12 -16.90 -9.48 1.06
CA VAL A 12 -17.17 -8.33 0.18
C VAL A 12 -18.18 -7.34 0.76
N TRP A 13 -19.27 -7.84 1.36
CA TRP A 13 -20.34 -6.98 1.91
C TRP A 13 -19.88 -6.04 3.03
N LYS A 14 -18.77 -6.35 3.71
CA LYS A 14 -18.22 -5.50 4.77
C LYS A 14 -17.39 -4.32 4.22
N GLY A 15 -17.10 -4.32 2.92
CA GLY A 15 -16.24 -3.35 2.25
C GLY A 15 -14.74 -3.56 2.52
N PRO A 16 -13.88 -2.77 1.86
CA PRO A 16 -12.44 -2.82 2.04
C PRO A 16 -12.02 -2.36 3.44
N HIS A 17 -10.81 -2.74 3.85
CA HIS A 17 -10.24 -2.26 5.11
C HIS A 17 -9.62 -0.87 4.91
N ILE A 18 -10.35 0.16 5.35
CA ILE A 18 -9.99 1.57 5.22
C ILE A 18 -9.40 2.05 6.55
N VAL A 19 -8.32 2.82 6.46
CA VAL A 19 -7.65 3.44 7.61
C VAL A 19 -7.48 4.92 7.31
N PRO A 20 -7.65 5.82 8.29
CA PRO A 20 -7.33 7.24 8.10
C PRO A 20 -5.84 7.39 7.76
N LEU A 21 -5.56 7.93 6.57
CA LEU A 21 -4.21 8.20 6.09
C LEU A 21 -4.05 9.73 5.92
N PRO A 22 -2.87 10.31 6.21
CA PRO A 22 -2.62 11.75 6.07
C PRO A 22 -2.43 12.13 4.59
N ILE A 23 -3.49 11.97 3.80
CA ILE A 23 -3.50 12.29 2.37
C ILE A 23 -3.87 13.76 2.24
N VAL A 24 -2.86 14.60 2.02
CA VAL A 24 -3.05 16.02 1.75
C VAL A 24 -3.13 16.20 0.24
N ARG A 25 -4.25 16.75 -0.26
CA ARG A 25 -4.36 17.14 -1.66
C ARG A 25 -3.45 18.35 -1.90
N PRO A 26 -2.43 18.26 -2.77
CA PRO A 26 -1.58 19.40 -3.04
C PRO A 26 -2.33 20.45 -3.86
N GLN A 27 -1.91 21.70 -3.75
CA GLN A 27 -2.32 22.75 -4.68
C GLN A 27 -1.80 22.43 -6.10
N PRO A 28 -2.51 22.86 -7.16
CA PRO A 28 -2.08 22.66 -8.54
C PRO A 28 -0.65 23.18 -8.74
N GLY A 29 0.23 22.35 -9.31
CA GLY A 29 1.65 22.67 -9.55
C GLY A 29 2.63 22.29 -8.43
N LYS A 30 2.16 21.91 -7.23
CA LYS A 30 3.04 21.46 -6.14
C LYS A 30 3.16 19.94 -6.11
N LYS A 31 4.40 19.44 -6.04
CA LYS A 31 4.67 17.99 -5.91
C LYS A 31 4.14 17.49 -4.56
N MET A 32 3.36 16.41 -4.58
CA MET A 32 2.85 15.82 -3.35
C MET A 32 4.00 15.16 -2.56
N PRO A 33 4.11 15.40 -1.24
CA PRO A 33 5.05 14.66 -0.41
C PRO A 33 4.62 13.18 -0.33
N ALA A 34 5.60 12.31 -0.05
CA ALA A 34 5.32 10.89 0.14
C ALA A 34 4.53 10.67 1.45
N ILE A 35 3.49 9.85 1.38
CA ILE A 35 2.60 9.55 2.50
C ILE A 35 3.27 8.51 3.40
N LYS A 36 3.73 8.92 4.58
CA LYS A 36 4.28 8.02 5.60
C LYS A 36 3.16 7.28 6.32
N THR A 37 3.24 5.95 6.41
CA THR A 37 2.25 5.15 7.11
C THR A 37 2.82 3.88 7.72
N GLN A 38 2.27 3.48 8.86
CA GLN A 38 2.48 2.19 9.50
C GLN A 38 1.31 1.21 9.25
N ALA A 39 0.24 1.68 8.60
CA ALA A 39 -0.98 0.93 8.38
C ALA A 39 -0.84 -0.11 7.25
N ARG A 40 -0.04 -1.16 7.47
CA ARG A 40 0.25 -2.23 6.50
C ARG A 40 -0.99 -3.00 6.04
N ALA A 41 -2.05 -3.02 6.84
CA ALA A 41 -3.29 -3.72 6.53
C ALA A 41 -4.27 -2.90 5.68
N ALA A 42 -4.00 -1.62 5.41
CA ALA A 42 -4.86 -0.78 4.58
C ALA A 42 -4.88 -1.28 3.14
N VAL A 43 -6.09 -1.32 2.56
CA VAL A 43 -6.31 -1.70 1.16
C VAL A 43 -5.99 -0.50 0.26
N ILE A 44 -5.31 -0.77 -0.85
CA ILE A 44 -5.05 0.22 -1.90
C ILE A 44 -6.35 0.51 -2.63
N LEU A 45 -6.82 1.74 -2.50
CA LEU A 45 -8.03 2.24 -3.15
C LEU A 45 -7.68 2.80 -4.54
N PRO A 46 -8.65 2.84 -5.48
CA PRO A 46 -8.45 3.46 -6.79
C PRO A 46 -7.92 4.90 -6.72
N ASN A 47 -8.33 5.66 -5.70
CA ASN A 47 -7.91 7.05 -5.48
C ASN A 47 -6.43 7.20 -5.10
N PHE A 48 -5.72 6.09 -4.83
CA PHE A 48 -4.31 6.11 -4.43
C PHE A 48 -3.35 5.97 -5.61
N VAL A 49 -3.87 5.67 -6.81
CA VAL A 49 -3.05 5.53 -8.02
C VAL A 49 -2.29 6.83 -8.30
N GLY A 50 -0.97 6.71 -8.53
CA GLY A 50 -0.07 7.84 -8.75
C GLY A 50 0.46 8.50 -7.47
N LEU A 51 -0.04 8.15 -6.28
CA LEU A 51 0.49 8.64 -5.02
C LEU A 51 1.73 7.85 -4.59
N ARG A 52 2.67 8.53 -3.92
CA ARG A 52 3.85 7.90 -3.31
C ARG A 52 3.58 7.57 -1.85
N PHE A 53 3.85 6.33 -1.47
CA PHE A 53 3.74 5.85 -0.09
C PHE A 53 5.11 5.47 0.46
N GLN A 54 5.29 5.73 1.75
CA GLN A 54 6.39 5.20 2.54
C GLN A 54 5.79 4.29 3.62
N VAL A 55 5.91 2.98 3.46
CA VAL A 55 5.31 1.99 4.35
C VAL A 55 6.34 1.44 5.31
N TYR A 56 6.06 1.47 6.61
CA TYR A 56 6.96 0.94 7.62
C TYR A 56 7.00 -0.59 7.60
N ASN A 57 8.21 -1.18 7.52
CA ASN A 57 8.40 -2.64 7.53
C ASN A 57 8.77 -3.22 8.91
N GLY A 58 8.81 -2.39 9.96
CA GLY A 58 9.28 -2.77 11.30
C GLY A 58 10.65 -2.20 11.66
N LYS A 59 11.41 -1.68 10.68
CA LYS A 59 12.70 -1.03 10.90
C LYS A 59 12.87 0.24 10.08
N VAL A 60 12.47 0.21 8.80
CA VAL A 60 12.62 1.32 7.86
C VAL A 60 11.29 1.58 7.13
N TYR A 61 11.19 2.75 6.52
CA TYR A 61 10.10 3.09 5.62
C TYR A 61 10.51 2.77 4.18
N ASN A 62 9.77 1.87 3.55
CA ASN A 62 9.98 1.50 2.15
C ASN A 62 9.12 2.39 1.26
N ASP A 63 9.75 3.05 0.31
CA ASP A 63 9.09 3.96 -0.63
C ASP A 63 8.65 3.23 -1.89
N PHE A 64 7.39 3.44 -2.30
CA PHE A 64 6.89 3.00 -3.61
C PHE A 64 5.78 3.92 -4.13
N THR A 65 5.57 3.90 -5.44
CA THR A 65 4.47 4.60 -6.12
C THR A 65 3.39 3.60 -6.49
N VAL A 66 2.13 3.92 -6.20
CA VAL A 66 1.01 3.01 -6.47
C VAL A 66 0.64 3.06 -7.95
N THR A 67 0.52 1.88 -8.57
CA THR A 67 0.01 1.69 -9.94
C THR A 67 -1.39 1.09 -9.93
N GLU A 68 -2.09 1.12 -11.06
CA GLU A 68 -3.47 0.59 -11.19
C GLU A 68 -3.57 -0.90 -10.86
N GLN A 69 -2.53 -1.68 -11.19
CA GLN A 69 -2.48 -3.11 -10.91
C GLN A 69 -2.40 -3.44 -9.42
N MET A 70 -2.03 -2.47 -8.58
CA MET A 70 -1.95 -2.65 -7.13
C MET A 70 -3.30 -2.43 -6.42
N VAL A 71 -4.31 -1.94 -7.13
CA VAL A 71 -5.62 -1.66 -6.53
C VAL A 71 -6.25 -2.96 -6.00
N GLY A 72 -6.68 -2.93 -4.73
CA GLY A 72 -7.21 -4.09 -4.02
C GLY A 72 -6.18 -4.90 -3.22
N HIS A 73 -4.88 -4.67 -3.42
CA HIS A 73 -3.84 -5.25 -2.56
C HIS A 73 -3.70 -4.48 -1.25
N LYS A 74 -2.99 -5.06 -0.27
CA LYS A 74 -2.64 -4.35 0.96
C LYS A 74 -1.30 -3.63 0.81
N LEU A 75 -1.18 -2.45 1.43
CA LEU A 75 0.07 -1.67 1.44
C LEU A 75 1.28 -2.48 1.95
N GLY A 76 1.07 -3.37 2.92
CA GLY A 76 2.11 -4.20 3.49
C GLY A 76 2.70 -5.27 2.57
N GLU A 77 2.01 -5.62 1.47
CA GLU A 77 2.50 -6.59 0.48
C GLU A 77 3.70 -6.06 -0.30
N PHE A 78 3.77 -4.74 -0.48
CA PHE A 78 4.86 -4.05 -1.18
C PHE A 78 6.03 -3.65 -0.28
N SER A 79 5.99 -4.04 0.99
CA SER A 79 7.00 -3.69 2.00
C SER A 79 7.42 -4.95 2.77
N PRO A 80 8.40 -5.74 2.24
CA PRO A 80 8.85 -6.97 2.86
C PRO A 80 9.51 -6.71 4.22
N THR A 81 9.24 -7.60 5.18
CA THR A 81 9.70 -7.48 6.57
C THR A 81 10.94 -8.30 6.88
N ARG A 82 11.19 -9.37 6.10
CA ARG A 82 12.34 -10.27 6.27
C ARG A 82 13.19 -10.24 5.00
N LYS A 83 14.51 -10.39 5.17
CA LYS A 83 15.42 -10.58 4.04
C LYS A 83 15.23 -11.99 3.46
N PRO A 84 15.39 -12.18 2.14
CA PRO A 84 15.41 -13.51 1.56
C PRO A 84 16.50 -14.37 2.22
N PHE A 85 16.18 -15.62 2.49
CA PHE A 85 17.14 -16.59 2.98
C PHE A 85 17.99 -17.09 1.80
N ILE A 86 19.32 -16.97 1.92
CA ILE A 86 20.27 -17.49 0.94
C ILE A 86 21.04 -18.59 1.65
N TRP A 87 20.88 -19.83 1.19
CA TRP A 87 21.66 -20.94 1.71
C TRP A 87 23.03 -20.94 1.03
N THR A 88 24.08 -20.71 1.81
CA THR A 88 25.48 -20.86 1.38
C THR A 88 26.05 -22.11 2.03
N LYS A 89 26.47 -23.08 1.20
CA LYS A 89 27.23 -24.24 1.65
C LYS A 89 28.63 -23.76 2.04
N GLY A 90 29.00 -23.95 3.30
CA GLY A 90 30.38 -23.79 3.77
C GLY A 90 31.25 -24.97 3.34
#